data_AF-A0A075QZK7-F1
#
_entry.id   AF-A0A075QZK7-F1
#
_cell.length_a   1.000
_cell.length_b   1.000
_cell.length_c   1.000
_cell.angle_alpha   90.00
_cell.angle_beta   90.00
_cell.angle_gamma   90.00
#
_symmetry.space_group_name_H-M   'P 1'
#
loop_
_entity.id
_entity.type
_entity.pdbx_description
1 polymer ?
#
loop_
_entity_poly.entity_id
_entity_poly.type
_entity_poly.pdbx_seq_one_letter_code
_entity_poly.pdbx_strand_id
1 'polypeptide(L)' 'MQEVTCIVVGGGYAGINAIKAIRKAFAEVNSYTLLLILIDKQPHHLRKVLLFKPAACMNYKRGTEFIMLLPQIN' A
#
# COMPACT_ATOMS: atom_id res chain seq x y z
N MET A 1 2.14 -13.46 -23.36
CA MET A 1 2.46 -12.82 -22.07
C MET A 1 1.26 -13.03 -21.17
N GLN A 2 1.45 -13.61 -19.99
CA GLN A 2 0.32 -14.07 -19.16
C GLN A 2 0.02 -13.01 -18.10
N GLU A 3 -1.23 -12.55 -18.03
CA GLU A 3 -1.66 -11.56 -17.05
C GLU A 3 -2.02 -12.22 -15.72
N VAL A 4 -1.51 -11.66 -14.62
CA VAL A 4 -1.80 -12.10 -13.27
C VAL A 4 -2.38 -10.93 -12.50
N THR A 5 -3.57 -11.13 -11.92
CA THR A 5 -4.20 -10.13 -11.05
C THR A 5 -3.96 -10.50 -9.59
N CYS A 6 -3.40 -9.58 -8.82
CA CYS A 6 -3.19 -9.73 -7.37
C CYS A 6 -4.01 -8.68 -6.64
N ILE A 7 -4.94 -9.15 -5.81
CA ILE A 7 -5.78 -8.30 -4.97
C ILE A 7 -5.25 -8.35 -3.54
N VAL A 8 -4.90 -7.20 -2.98
CA VAL A 8 -4.48 -7.05 -1.59
C VAL A 8 -5.58 -6.33 -0.83
N VAL A 9 -6.11 -6.96 0.22
CA VAL A 9 -7.14 -6.39 1.08
C VAL A 9 -6.51 -5.87 2.37
N GLY A 10 -6.60 -4.55 2.59
CA GLY A 10 -6.10 -3.84 3.75
C GLY A 10 -4.75 -3.16 3.50
N GLY A 11 -4.75 -1.84 3.40
CA GLY A 11 -3.59 -0.95 3.25
C GLY A 11 -2.89 -0.63 4.57
N GLY A 12 -2.86 -1.57 5.50
CA GLY A 12 -2.07 -1.48 6.73
C GLY A 12 -0.58 -1.73 6.47
N TYR A 13 0.18 -1.98 7.54
CA TYR A 13 1.61 -2.29 7.43
C TYR A 13 1.85 -3.57 6.61
N ALA A 14 1.05 -4.61 6.85
CA ALA A 14 1.15 -5.87 6.13
C ALA A 14 0.89 -5.69 4.63
N GLY A 15 -0.26 -5.08 4.26
CA GLY A 15 -0.62 -4.90 2.85
C GLY A 15 0.37 -4.04 2.08
N ILE A 16 0.81 -2.90 2.63
CA ILE A 16 1.79 -2.06 1.93
C ILE A 16 3.13 -2.77 1.74
N ASN A 17 3.62 -3.47 2.77
CA ASN A 17 4.87 -4.22 2.64
C ASN A 17 4.72 -5.39 1.67
N ALA A 18 3.58 -6.08 1.66
CA ALA A 18 3.29 -7.13 0.70
C ALA A 18 3.29 -6.59 -0.74
N ILE A 19 2.62 -5.47 -1.01
CA ILE A 19 2.62 -4.84 -2.34
C ILE A 19 4.05 -4.50 -2.78
N LYS A 20 4.86 -3.92 -1.90
CA LYS A 20 6.27 -3.59 -2.21
C LYS A 20 7.09 -4.85 -2.54
N ALA A 21 6.92 -5.91 -1.76
CA ALA A 21 7.63 -7.18 -1.95
C ALA A 21 7.20 -7.88 -3.25
N ILE A 22 5.89 -7.97 -3.51
CA ILE A 22 5.33 -8.58 -4.73
C ILE A 22 5.84 -7.84 -5.96
N ARG A 23 5.78 -6.50 -5.97
CA ARG A 23 6.30 -5.71 -7.08
C ARG A 23 7.78 -5.97 -7.35
N LYS A 24 8.60 -6.03 -6.29
CA LYS A 24 10.03 -6.32 -6.43
C LYS A 24 10.26 -7.70 -7.03
N ALA A 25 9.55 -8.72 -6.53
CA ALA A 25 9.67 -10.08 -7.05
C ALA A 25 9.23 -10.21 -8.51
N PHE A 26 8.17 -9.51 -8.93
CA PHE A 26 7.67 -9.56 -10.30
C PHE A 26 8.48 -8.70 -11.29
N ALA A 27 9.19 -7.66 -10.82
CA ALA A 27 10.09 -6.89 -11.66
C ALA A 27 11.27 -7.72 -12.20
N GLU A 28 11.61 -8.82 -11.51
CA GLU A 28 12.66 -9.75 -11.92
C GLU A 28 12.15 -10.82 -12.93
N VAL A 29 10.84 -10.85 -13.21
CA VAL A 29 10.21 -11.88 -14.07
C VAL A 29 9.54 -11.22 -15.28
N ASN A 30 10.23 -11.21 -16.43
CA ASN A 30 9.75 -10.56 -17.67
C ASN A 30 8.59 -11.25 -18.39
N SER A 31 8.15 -12.42 -17.95
CA SER A 31 7.16 -13.25 -18.67
C SER A 31 5.70 -12.92 -18.34
N TYR A 32 5.46 -12.16 -17.27
CA TYR A 32 4.13 -11.88 -16.73
C TYR A 32 3.85 -10.39 -16.63
N THR A 33 2.61 -10.01 -16.88
CA THR A 33 2.10 -8.66 -16.60
C THR A 33 1.31 -8.73 -15.30
N LEU A 34 1.71 -7.94 -14.30
CA LEU A 34 1.08 -7.93 -12.98
C LEU A 34 0.13 -6.75 -12.84
N LEU A 35 -1.17 -7.02 -12.64
CA LEU A 35 -2.15 -6.05 -12.17
C LEU A 35 -2.29 -6.15 -10.65
N LEU A 36 -1.85 -5.11 -9.94
CA LEU A 36 -1.94 -5.03 -8.48
C LEU A 36 -3.07 -4.10 -8.07
N ILE A 37 -4.03 -4.61 -7.30
CA ILE A 37 -5.20 -3.88 -6.80
C ILE A 37 -5.15 -3.86 -5.27
N LEU A 38 -5.08 -2.67 -4.67
CA LEU A 38 -5.22 -2.48 -3.22
C LEU A 38 -6.66 -2.05 -2.90
N ILE A 39 -7.33 -2.82 -2.05
CA ILE A 39 -8.65 -2.47 -1.50
C ILE A 39 -8.47 -2.15 -0.01
N ASP A 40 -8.81 -0.94 0.40
CA ASP A 40 -8.85 -0.54 1.80
C ASP A 40 -10.08 0.34 2.08
N LYS A 41 -10.50 0.38 3.35
CA LYS A 41 -11.62 1.20 3.80
C LYS A 41 -11.34 2.70 3.67
N GLN A 42 -10.07 3.11 3.73
CA GLN A 42 -9.65 4.51 3.67
C GLN A 42 -8.66 4.70 2.52
N PRO A 43 -8.57 5.88 1.88
CA PRO A 43 -7.59 6.13 0.82
C PRO A 43 -6.14 6.33 1.32
N HIS A 44 -5.91 6.16 2.62
CA HIS A 44 -4.65 6.45 3.28
C HIS A 44 -4.19 5.33 4.20
N HIS A 45 -2.88 5.19 4.32
CA HIS A 45 -2.25 4.36 5.32
C HIS A 45 -2.29 5.05 6.68
N LEU A 46 -3.08 4.51 7.60
CA LEU A 46 -3.07 4.96 8.99
C LEU A 46 -1.83 4.39 9.71
N ARG A 47 -0.96 5.27 10.21
CA ARG A 47 0.20 4.87 11.03
C ARG A 47 -0.27 4.55 12.44
N LYS A 48 -0.88 3.36 12.62
CA LYS A 48 -1.55 2.95 13.87
C LYS A 48 -0.66 3.11 15.11
N VAL A 49 0.65 2.86 14.99
CA VAL A 49 1.63 3.02 16.08
C VAL A 49 1.79 4.46 16.57
N LEU A 50 1.34 5.46 15.81
CA LEU A 50 1.40 6.88 16.17
C LEU A 50 0.06 7.44 16.62
N LEU A 51 -0.96 6.60 16.82
CA LEU A 51 -2.30 7.05 17.25
C LEU A 51 -2.33 7.63 18.66
N PHE A 52 -1.29 7.41 19.48
CA PHE A 52 -1.16 8.11 20.76
C PHE A 52 -1.00 9.63 20.58
N LYS A 53 -0.41 10.09 19.47
CA LYS A 53 -0.19 11.52 19.20
C LYS A 53 -1.49 12.32 19.04
N PRO A 54 -2.43 11.94 18.15
CA PRO A 54 -3.71 12.64 18.06
C PRO A 54 -4.57 12.46 19.32
N ALA A 55 -4.37 11.38 20.09
CA ALA A 55 -5.05 11.21 21.37
C ALA A 55 -4.52 12.17 22.44
N ALA A 56 -3.23 12.54 22.38
CA ALA A 56 -2.58 13.44 23.34
C ALA A 56 -2.56 14.91 22.90
N CYS A 57 -2.51 15.21 21.60
CA CYS A 57 -2.41 16.57 21.04
C CYS A 57 -3.24 16.72 19.75
N MET A 58 -3.94 17.84 19.56
CA MET A 58 -4.93 18.02 18.48
C MET A 58 -4.35 18.11 17.03
N ASN A 59 -3.05 18.34 16.84
CA ASN A 59 -2.48 18.70 15.53
C ASN A 59 -1.47 17.68 14.96
N TYR A 60 -1.82 16.39 14.90
CA TYR A 60 -0.98 15.38 14.23
C TYR A 60 -1.61 14.84 12.94
N LYS A 61 -0.88 14.88 11.82
CA LYS A 61 -1.29 14.18 10.58
C LYS A 61 -1.28 12.67 10.81
N ARG A 62 -2.47 12.07 10.86
CA ARG A 62 -2.70 10.67 11.26
C ARG A 62 -2.34 9.63 10.20
N GLY A 63 -2.35 10.01 8.92
CA GLY A 63 -2.16 9.09 7.81
C GLY A 63 -1.31 9.67 6.68
N THR A 64 -0.89 8.80 5.79
CA THR A 64 -0.23 9.15 4.53
C THR A 64 -1.06 8.55 3.40
N GLU A 65 -1.50 9.36 2.46
CA GLU A 65 -2.25 8.90 1.28
C GLU A 65 -1.52 7.76 0.58
N PHE A 66 -2.24 6.73 0.13
CA PHE A 66 -1.60 5.61 -0.58
C PHE A 66 -0.89 6.08 -1.84
N ILE A 67 -1.39 7.13 -2.48
CA ILE A 67 -0.78 7.75 -3.66
C ILE A 67 0.67 8.21 -3.42
N MET A 68 1.00 8.58 -2.16
CA MET A 68 2.34 8.99 -1.77
C MET A 68 3.23 7.82 -1.34
N LEU A 69 2.64 6.65 -1.03
CA LEU A 69 3.36 5.47 -0.55
C LEU A 69 3.59 4.41 -1.63
N LEU A 70 2.74 4.42 -2.65
CA LEU A 70 2.79 3.52 -3.78
C LEU A 70 3.19 4.34 -5.02
N PRO A 71 4.24 3.93 -5.76
CA PRO A 71 4.60 4.57 -7.02
C PRO A 71 3.40 4.58 -7.96
N GLN A 72 3.09 5.75 -8.52
CA GLN A 72 2.00 5.93 -9.47
C GLN A 72 2.22 5.10 -10.73
N ILE A 73 1.13 4.55 -11.25
CA ILE A 73 1.08 3.97 -12.59
C ILE A 73 1.13 5.18 -13.54
N ASN A 74 2.19 5.30 -14.34
CA ASN A 74 2.21 6.19 -15.51
C ASN A 74 1.48 5.50 -16.67
#